data_AF-A0A9W8RUS9-F1
#
_entry.id   AF-A0A9W8RUS9-F1
#
_cell.length_a   1.000
_cell.length_b   1.000
_cell.length_c   1.000
_cell.angle_alpha   90.00
_cell.angle_beta   90.00
_cell.angle_gamma   90.00
#
_symmetry.space_group_name_H-M   'P 1'
#
loop_
_entity.id
_entity.type
_entity.pdbx_description
1 polymer ?
#
loop_
_entity_poly.entity_id
_entity_poly.type
_entity_poly.pdbx_seq_one_letter_code
_entity_poly.pdbx_strand_id
1 'polypeptide(L)'
;MDSKDIYTQVNKRYGVAAKGSDALHSNTVAKAFGYSEEDLASIPKDANLGLSCGTPLAIATLREGETVVDLGSGAGLDVFLSASKVGPTGKAIGVDMNKASYSHA
;
A
#
# COMPACT_ATOMS: atom_id res chain seq x y z
N MET A 1 -13.42 20.27 -16.80
CA MET A 1 -12.06 19.78 -16.53
C MET A 1 -11.88 18.55 -17.41
N ASP A 2 -10.88 18.52 -18.28
CA ASP A 2 -10.66 17.37 -19.17
C ASP A 2 -10.15 16.16 -18.37
N SER A 3 -10.46 14.94 -18.81
CA SER A 3 -10.03 13.72 -18.12
C SER A 3 -8.51 13.63 -18.04
N LYS A 4 -7.79 14.11 -19.06
CA LYS A 4 -6.32 14.12 -19.07
C LYS A 4 -5.75 15.03 -17.97
N ASP A 5 -6.41 16.17 -17.71
CA ASP A 5 -6.01 17.08 -16.64
C ASP A 5 -6.19 16.41 -15.28
N ILE A 6 -7.32 15.72 -15.07
CA ILE A 6 -7.60 14.99 -13.83
C ILE A 6 -6.53 13.93 -13.59
N TYR A 7 -6.24 13.06 -14.57
CA TYR A 7 -5.20 12.03 -14.42
C TYR A 7 -3.83 12.64 -14.13
N THR A 8 -3.50 13.77 -14.76
CA THR A 8 -2.24 14.47 -14.52
C THR A 8 -2.15 14.99 -13.09
N GLN A 9 -3.22 15.60 -12.56
CA GLN A 9 -3.22 16.11 -11.18
C GLN A 9 -3.18 14.98 -10.15
N VAL A 10 -3.92 13.89 -10.37
CA VAL A 10 -3.89 12.69 -9.51
C VAL A 10 -2.47 12.10 -9.50
N ASN A 11 -1.89 11.86 -10.67
CA ASN A 11 -0.54 11.31 -10.78
C ASN A 11 0.49 12.20 -10.08
N LYS A 12 0.41 13.52 -10.28
CA LYS A 12 1.28 14.50 -9.61
C LYS A 12 1.14 14.44 -8.10
N ARG A 13 -0.08 14.46 -7.57
CA ARG A 13 -0.34 14.50 -6.12
C ARG A 13 0.17 13.26 -5.40
N TYR A 14 -0.13 12.07 -5.93
CA TYR A 14 0.32 10.81 -5.35
C TYR A 14 1.82 10.57 -5.62
N GLY A 15 2.36 11.09 -6.72
CA GLY A 15 3.77 10.94 -7.08
C GLY A 15 4.68 11.78 -6.19
N VAL A 16 4.19 12.89 -5.66
CA VAL A 16 4.88 13.66 -4.60
C VAL A 16 4.86 12.87 -3.30
N ALA A 17 3.70 12.32 -2.90
CA ALA A 17 3.58 11.57 -1.66
C ALA A 17 4.46 10.30 -1.64
N ALA A 18 4.65 9.65 -2.80
CA ALA A 18 5.54 8.52 -2.95
C ALA A 18 7.02 8.85 -2.74
N LYS A 19 7.47 10.12 -2.90
CA LYS A 19 8.90 10.50 -2.83
C LYS A 19 9.40 10.79 -1.41
N GLY A 20 8.53 10.65 -0.42
CA GLY A 20 8.89 10.90 0.96
C GLY A 20 7.63 11.14 1.78
N SER A 21 7.46 10.32 2.81
CA SER A 21 6.46 10.53 3.84
C SER A 21 7.15 10.81 5.17
N ASP A 22 6.53 11.64 6.00
CA ASP A 22 6.90 11.71 7.40
C ASP A 22 6.49 10.38 8.05
N ALA A 23 7.47 9.61 8.52
CA ALA A 23 7.24 8.30 9.12
C ALA A 23 6.35 8.37 10.36
N LEU A 24 6.43 9.45 11.15
CA LEU A 24 5.57 9.64 12.31
C LEU A 24 4.11 9.84 11.87
N HIS A 25 3.89 10.70 10.88
CA HIS A 25 2.57 10.92 10.31
C HIS A 25 2.00 9.62 9.71
N SER A 26 2.80 8.92 8.89
CA SER A 26 2.36 7.70 8.19
C SER A 26 1.96 6.59 9.15
N ASN A 27 2.72 6.40 10.23
CA ASN A 27 2.38 5.43 11.27
C ASN A 27 1.14 5.85 12.07
N THR A 28 0.96 7.15 12.32
CA THR A 28 -0.24 7.66 12.99
C THR A 28 -1.49 7.37 12.16
N VAL A 29 -1.43 7.63 10.85
CA VAL A 29 -2.53 7.34 9.92
C VAL A 29 -2.81 5.83 9.86
N ALA A 30 -1.79 5.01 9.68
CA ALA A 30 -1.98 3.56 9.58
C ALA A 30 -2.61 2.96 10.85
N LYS A 31 -2.13 3.33 12.04
CA LYS A 31 -2.72 2.87 13.31
C LYS A 31 -4.18 3.29 13.45
N ALA A 32 -4.54 4.50 13.00
CA ALA A 32 -5.93 4.97 13.01
C ALA A 32 -6.85 4.13 12.12
N PHE A 33 -6.31 3.49 11.07
CA PHE A 33 -7.06 2.59 10.20
C PHE A 33 -7.03 1.12 10.62
N GLY A 34 -6.32 0.77 11.69
CA GLY A 34 -6.35 -0.55 12.31
C GLY A 34 -5.15 -1.45 12.02
N TYR A 35 -4.07 -0.93 11.41
CA TYR A 35 -2.82 -1.67 11.31
C TYR A 35 -2.13 -1.75 12.68
N SER A 36 -1.75 -2.96 13.07
CA SER A 36 -1.04 -3.20 14.33
C SER A 36 0.42 -2.76 14.26
N GLU A 37 1.08 -2.65 15.41
CA GLU A 37 2.53 -2.39 15.44
C GLU A 37 3.33 -3.52 14.80
N GLU A 38 2.83 -4.76 14.93
CA GLU A 38 3.41 -5.96 14.35
C GLU A 38 3.30 -5.93 12.81
N ASP A 39 2.14 -5.53 12.27
CA ASP A 39 1.97 -5.34 10.83
C ASP A 39 2.99 -4.33 10.29
N LEU A 40 3.08 -3.16 10.93
CA LEU A 40 3.98 -2.09 10.51
C LEU A 40 5.47 -2.45 10.67
N ALA A 41 5.82 -3.30 11.62
CA ALA A 41 7.18 -3.81 11.80
C ALA A 41 7.56 -4.90 10.79
N SER A 42 6.56 -5.59 10.21
CA SER A 42 6.76 -6.72 9.29
C SER A 42 6.97 -6.31 7.82
N ILE A 43 6.70 -5.05 7.49
CA ILE A 43 6.80 -4.51 6.12
C ILE A 43 8.07 -3.65 5.95
N PRO A 44 8.53 -3.42 4.71
CA PRO A 44 9.57 -2.43 4.45
C PRO A 44 9.16 -1.06 4.97
N LYS A 45 10.12 -0.32 5.56
CA LYS A 45 9.86 0.97 6.22
C LYS A 45 9.17 1.99 5.30
N ASP A 46 9.51 1.97 4.02
CA ASP A 46 9.02 2.94 3.04
C ASP A 46 7.72 2.47 2.33
N ALA A 47 7.19 1.30 2.69
CA ALA A 47 5.93 0.78 2.15
C ALA A 47 4.70 1.54 2.69
N ASN A 48 4.82 2.15 3.87
CA ASN A 48 3.75 2.95 4.48
C ASN A 48 3.82 4.43 4.09
N LEU A 49 3.01 4.84 3.10
CA LEU A 49 2.93 6.25 2.67
C LEU A 49 1.94 7.10 3.50
N GLY A 50 1.19 6.50 4.44
CA GLY A 50 0.20 7.24 5.22
C GLY A 50 -1.01 7.72 4.40
N LEU A 51 -1.30 7.05 3.27
CA LEU A 51 -2.38 7.41 2.35
C LEU A 51 -3.57 6.45 2.39
N SER A 52 -3.51 5.42 3.25
CA SER A 52 -4.56 4.43 3.32
C SER A 52 -5.88 5.04 3.80
N CYS A 53 -6.98 4.47 3.35
CA CYS A 53 -8.34 4.82 3.76
C CYS A 53 -9.06 3.67 4.50
N GLY A 54 -8.34 2.60 4.84
CA GLY A 54 -8.88 1.44 5.54
C GLY A 54 -7.83 0.32 5.70
N THR A 55 -8.24 -0.81 6.26
CA THR A 55 -7.40 -2.01 6.37
C THR A 55 -8.11 -3.18 5.68
N PRO A 56 -7.95 -3.37 4.36
CA PRO A 56 -8.66 -4.42 3.61
C PRO A 56 -8.44 -5.83 4.19
N LEU A 57 -7.26 -6.07 4.74
CA LEU A 57 -6.87 -7.34 5.35
C LEU A 57 -7.59 -7.66 6.66
N ALA A 58 -8.27 -6.69 7.27
CA ALA A 58 -9.06 -6.95 8.48
C ALA A 58 -10.31 -7.80 8.18
N ILE A 59 -10.79 -7.78 6.94
CA ILE A 59 -11.97 -8.54 6.50
C ILE A 59 -11.64 -9.59 5.43
N ALA A 60 -10.46 -9.50 4.80
CA ALA A 60 -10.01 -10.49 3.83
C ALA A 60 -9.60 -11.79 4.52
N THR A 61 -10.31 -12.88 4.24
CA THR A 61 -10.01 -14.23 4.75
C THR A 61 -9.01 -14.95 3.87
N LEU A 62 -7.84 -14.32 3.68
CA LEU A 62 -6.76 -14.84 2.83
C LEU A 62 -6.29 -16.21 3.32
N ARG A 63 -6.04 -17.10 2.37
CA ARG A 63 -5.57 -18.48 2.63
C ARG A 63 -4.20 -18.72 2.01
N GLU A 64 -3.47 -19.66 2.60
CA GLU A 64 -2.19 -20.10 2.05
C GLU A 64 -2.36 -20.60 0.61
N GLY A 65 -1.43 -20.22 -0.27
CA GLY A 65 -1.45 -20.59 -1.68
C GLY A 65 -2.33 -19.69 -2.57
N GLU A 66 -3.09 -18.75 -2.01
CA GLU A 66 -3.92 -17.84 -2.80
C GLU A 66 -3.10 -16.81 -3.59
N THR A 67 -3.69 -16.32 -4.68
CA THR A 67 -3.18 -15.16 -5.42
C THR A 67 -4.06 -13.95 -5.14
N VAL A 68 -3.45 -12.87 -4.66
CA VAL A 68 -4.10 -11.61 -4.28
C VAL A 68 -3.62 -10.49 -5.20
N VAL A 69 -4.56 -9.65 -5.63
CA VAL A 69 -4.28 -8.43 -6.40
C VAL A 69 -4.74 -7.22 -5.59
N ASP A 70 -3.81 -6.31 -5.31
CA ASP A 70 -4.05 -5.03 -4.65
C ASP A 70 -4.06 -3.90 -5.69
N LEU A 71 -5.16 -3.16 -5.77
CA LEU A 71 -5.39 -2.12 -6.77
C LEU A 71 -5.27 -0.73 -6.13
N GLY A 72 -4.26 0.03 -6.54
CA GLY A 72 -3.85 1.26 -5.87
C GLY A 72 -2.89 0.98 -4.72
N SER A 73 -1.97 0.02 -4.91
CA SER A 73 -1.11 -0.52 -3.84
C SER A 73 -0.13 0.49 -3.24
N GLY A 74 0.08 1.65 -3.87
CA GLY A 74 1.07 2.62 -3.45
C GLY A 74 2.45 1.98 -3.37
N ALA A 75 3.15 2.19 -2.25
CA ALA A 75 4.44 1.56 -1.98
C ALA A 75 4.33 0.13 -1.41
N GLY A 76 3.12 -0.46 -1.36
CA GLY A 76 2.94 -1.90 -1.16
C GLY A 76 2.58 -2.36 0.24
N LEU A 77 2.12 -1.48 1.14
CA LEU A 77 1.76 -1.85 2.51
C LEU A 77 0.88 -3.11 2.59
N ASP A 78 -0.27 -3.11 1.90
CA ASP A 78 -1.19 -4.26 1.90
C ASP A 78 -0.64 -5.44 1.07
N VAL A 79 0.17 -5.19 0.04
CA VAL A 79 0.83 -6.22 -0.76
C VAL A 79 1.77 -7.06 0.10
N PHE A 80 2.62 -6.42 0.91
CA PHE A 80 3.57 -7.14 1.77
C PHE A 80 2.87 -7.92 2.88
N LEU A 81 1.84 -7.32 3.50
CA LEU A 81 1.04 -8.02 4.49
C LEU A 81 0.26 -9.19 3.87
N SER A 82 -0.23 -9.04 2.64
CA SER A 82 -0.87 -10.13 1.88
C SER A 82 0.13 -11.24 1.57
N ALA A 83 1.35 -10.90 1.15
CA ALA A 83 2.41 -11.86 0.82
C ALA A 83 2.74 -12.76 2.03
N SER A 84 2.80 -12.17 3.23
CA SER A 84 2.99 -12.92 4.48
C SER A 84 1.83 -13.90 4.73
N LYS A 85 0.58 -13.46 4.53
CA LYS A 85 -0.63 -14.27 4.80
C LYS A 85 -0.83 -15.42 3.81
N VAL A 86 -0.55 -15.22 2.52
CA VAL A 86 -0.72 -16.27 1.49
C VAL A 86 0.45 -17.26 1.44
N GLY A 87 1.54 -16.96 2.14
CA GLY A 87 2.67 -17.87 2.30
C GLY A 87 3.48 -18.11 1.02
N PRO A 88 4.50 -18.99 1.10
CA PRO A 88 5.50 -19.17 0.03
C PRO A 88 4.95 -19.81 -1.26
N THR A 89 3.79 -20.45 -1.19
CA THR A 89 3.10 -21.04 -2.34
C THR A 89 2.09 -20.08 -2.99
N GLY A 90 1.74 -19.00 -2.30
CA GLY A 90 0.83 -17.97 -2.78
C GLY A 90 1.54 -16.82 -3.50
N LYS A 91 0.76 -15.82 -3.92
CA LYS A 91 1.26 -14.61 -4.58
C LYS A 91 0.48 -13.37 -4.14
N ALA A 92 1.18 -12.27 -3.91
CA ALA A 92 0.58 -10.95 -3.75
C ALA A 92 1.11 -10.03 -4.86
N ILE A 93 0.21 -9.35 -5.57
CA ILE A 93 0.53 -8.52 -6.74
C ILE A 93 -0.03 -7.13 -6.51
N GLY A 94 0.85 -6.13 -6.41
CA GLY A 94 0.47 -4.72 -6.36
C GLY A 94 0.34 -4.12 -7.76
N VAL A 95 -0.73 -3.35 -7.99
CA VAL A 95 -0.94 -2.59 -9.21
C VAL A 95 -1.17 -1.13 -8.85
N ASP A 96 -0.33 -0.23 -9.35
CA ASP A 96 -0.47 1.21 -9.15
C ASP A 96 -0.25 1.99 -10.46
N MET A 97 -0.88 3.14 -10.61
CA MET A 97 -0.64 3.99 -11.80
C MET A 97 0.63 4.84 -11.66
N ASN A 98 1.09 5.08 -10.43
CA ASN A 98 2.16 6.00 -10.14
C ASN A 98 3.51 5.32 -10.12
N LYS A 99 4.32 5.58 -11.15
CA LYS A 99 5.66 5.02 -11.26
C LYS A 99 6.58 5.32 -10.08
N ALA A 100 6.39 6.47 -9.42
CA ALA A 100 7.18 6.87 -8.25
C ALA A 100 6.92 5.96 -7.03
N SER A 101 5.80 5.25 -6.99
CA SER A 101 5.48 4.33 -5.90
C SER A 101 6.35 3.06 -5.95
N TYR A 102 6.80 2.64 -7.13
CA TYR A 102 7.62 1.43 -7.31
C TYR A 102 9.08 1.57 -6.88
N SER A 103 9.60 2.78 -6.68
CA SER A 103 10.99 2.93 -6.22
C SER A 103 11.21 2.56 -4.76
N HIS A 104 10.14 2.27 -4.03
CA HIS A 104 10.13 1.95 -2.60
C HIS A 104 9.57 0.54 -2.31
N ALA A 105 9.18 -0.19 -3.37
CA ALA A 105 8.57 -1.52 -3.31
C ALA A 105 9.56 -2.61 -3.74
#